data_AF-A0A0W8G7Z1-F1
#
_entry.id   AF-A0A0W8G7Z1-F1
#
_cell.length_a   1.000
_cell.length_b   1.000
_cell.length_c   1.000
_cell.angle_alpha   90.00
_cell.angle_beta   90.00
_cell.angle_gamma   90.00
#
_symmetry.space_group_name_H-M   'P 1'
#
loop_
_entity.id
_entity.type
_entity.pdbx_description
1 polymer ?
#
loop_
_entity_poly.entity_id
_entity_poly.type
_entity_poly.pdbx_seq_one_letter_code
_entity_poly.pdbx_strand_id
1 'polypeptide(L)'
;MRILAVTCLLLALTAHIGCAGKQTMSLSSFRGLCLASGGEKTSTCSSMDICYPLADLLEREPGSLGHCLDICRDYAASLAQASVMNRCASMLNMAQNQCIKYCRINYEP
;
A
#
# COMPACT_ATOMS: atom_id res chain seq x y z
N MET A 1 26.89 -7.04 -55.54
CA MET A 1 25.57 -6.47 -55.16
C MET A 1 24.63 -7.55 -54.60
N ARG A 2 25.03 -8.31 -53.58
CA ARG A 2 24.21 -9.40 -52.99
C ARG A 2 24.23 -9.45 -51.46
N ILE A 3 24.97 -8.55 -50.82
CA ILE A 3 25.22 -8.59 -49.37
C ILE A 3 24.35 -7.55 -48.62
N LEU A 4 23.66 -6.67 -49.34
CA LEU A 4 22.87 -5.58 -48.74
C LEU A 4 21.41 -5.95 -48.43
N ALA A 5 20.95 -7.15 -48.78
CA ALA A 5 19.55 -7.55 -48.59
C ALA A 5 19.29 -8.35 -47.30
N VAL A 6 20.33 -8.77 -46.57
CA VAL A 6 20.19 -9.72 -45.45
C VAL A 6 20.18 -9.04 -44.08
N THR A 7 20.56 -7.77 -43.98
CA THR A 7 20.69 -7.06 -42.70
C THR A 7 19.41 -6.37 -42.21
N CYS A 8 18.35 -6.28 -43.02
CA CYS A 8 17.09 -5.63 -42.60
C CYS A 8 16.09 -6.57 -41.88
N LEU A 9 16.34 -7.88 -41.82
CA LEU A 9 15.37 -8.83 -41.23
C LEU A 9 15.59 -9.13 -39.73
N LEU A 10 16.62 -8.57 -39.10
CA LEU A 10 17.02 -8.91 -37.72
C LEU A 10 16.68 -7.84 -36.66
N LEU A 11 16.05 -6.72 -37.04
CA LEU A 11 15.67 -5.64 -36.11
C LEU A 11 14.17 -5.58 -35.77
N ALA A 12 13.45 -6.70 -35.86
CA ALA A 12 12.00 -6.75 -35.61
C ALA A 12 11.60 -7.48 -34.31
N LEU A 13 12.54 -7.78 -33.40
CA LEU A 13 12.25 -8.64 -32.22
C LEU A 13 12.65 -8.07 -30.84
N THR A 14 12.78 -6.76 -30.68
CA THR A 14 12.97 -6.15 -29.35
C THR A 14 11.94 -5.07 -29.05
N ALA A 15 10.66 -5.42 -29.23
CA ALA A 15 9.58 -4.73 -28.53
C ALA A 15 9.00 -5.71 -27.50
N HIS A 16 9.82 -6.18 -26.57
CA HIS A 16 9.29 -6.54 -25.26
C HIS A 16 8.80 -5.23 -24.63
N ILE A 17 7.53 -4.92 -24.91
CA ILE A 17 6.70 -4.11 -24.05
C ILE A 17 6.75 -4.81 -22.70
N GLY A 18 7.72 -4.42 -21.89
CA GLY A 18 7.68 -4.64 -20.47
C GLY A 18 6.46 -3.89 -19.96
N CYS A 19 5.30 -4.53 -20.00
CA CYS A 19 4.28 -4.26 -19.01
C CYS A 19 4.91 -4.65 -17.68
N ALA A 20 5.74 -3.77 -17.13
CA ALA A 20 6.00 -3.73 -15.71
C ALA A 20 4.64 -3.40 -15.10
N GLY A 21 3.83 -4.45 -14.89
CA GLY A 21 2.55 -4.34 -14.22
C GLY A 21 2.80 -3.56 -12.95
N LYS A 22 2.09 -2.43 -12.80
CA LYS A 22 2.14 -1.58 -11.63
C LYS A 22 2.19 -2.48 -10.39
N GLN A 23 3.27 -2.40 -9.63
CA GLN A 23 3.53 -3.32 -8.53
C GLN A 23 2.47 -3.10 -7.44
N THR A 24 1.36 -3.81 -7.49
CA THR A 24 0.25 -3.67 -6.54
C THR A 24 0.65 -4.23 -5.18
N MET A 25 0.28 -3.54 -4.10
CA MET A 25 0.44 -4.06 -2.75
C MET A 25 -0.82 -4.85 -2.40
N SER A 26 -0.69 -6.14 -2.11
CA SER A 26 -1.83 -6.94 -1.63
C SER A 26 -2.22 -6.56 -0.19
N LEU A 27 -3.48 -6.85 0.19
CA LEU A 27 -3.96 -6.64 1.56
C LEU A 27 -3.15 -7.45 2.58
N SER A 28 -2.71 -8.66 2.22
CA SER A 28 -1.84 -9.47 3.07
C SER A 28 -0.49 -8.80 3.33
N SER A 29 0.10 -8.17 2.29
CA SER A 29 1.33 -7.39 2.44
C SER A 29 1.11 -6.15 3.30
N PHE A 30 -0.01 -5.47 3.14
CA PHE A 30 -0.39 -4.35 4.01
C PHE A 30 -0.52 -4.80 5.47
N ARG A 31 -1.30 -5.87 5.74
CA ARG A 31 -1.48 -6.43 7.09
C ARG A 31 -0.12 -6.79 7.71
N GLY A 32 0.73 -7.49 6.96
CA GLY A 32 2.09 -7.86 7.40
C GLY A 32 2.94 -6.64 7.77
N LEU A 33 2.98 -5.63 6.91
CA LEU A 33 3.76 -4.40 7.15
C LEU A 33 3.21 -3.57 8.32
N CYS A 34 1.89 -3.47 8.44
CA CYS A 34 1.24 -2.75 9.54
C CYS A 34 1.52 -3.45 10.88
N LEU A 35 1.39 -4.78 10.94
CA LEU A 35 1.63 -5.57 12.14
C LEU A 35 3.10 -5.63 12.54
N ALA A 36 4.01 -5.81 11.58
CA ALA A 36 5.46 -5.89 11.79
C ALA A 36 6.04 -4.59 12.39
N SER A 37 5.30 -3.50 12.25
CA SER A 37 5.71 -2.20 12.70
C SER A 37 5.11 -1.81 14.05
N GLY A 38 4.51 -2.77 14.76
CA GLY A 38 4.01 -2.59 16.12
C GLY A 38 5.12 -2.16 17.09
N GLY A 39 4.81 -1.14 17.89
CA GLY A 39 5.71 -0.54 18.87
C GLY A 39 6.12 -1.50 20.00
N GLU A 40 7.02 -1.03 20.86
CA GLU A 40 7.57 -1.79 22.00
C GLU A 40 6.49 -2.58 22.74
N LYS A 41 6.81 -3.84 23.09
CA LYS A 41 5.97 -4.81 23.81
C LYS A 41 5.38 -4.31 25.15
N THR A 42 5.72 -3.10 25.56
CA THR A 42 5.34 -2.45 26.82
C THR A 42 4.13 -1.53 26.68
N SER A 43 3.66 -1.24 25.46
CA SER A 43 2.47 -0.42 25.24
C SER A 43 1.20 -1.27 25.26
N THR A 44 0.13 -0.79 25.89
CA THR A 44 -1.24 -1.36 25.87
C THR A 44 -1.88 -1.36 24.48
N CYS A 45 -1.12 -0.92 23.47
CA CYS A 45 -1.56 -0.74 22.10
C CYS A 45 -1.31 -2.04 21.34
N SER A 46 -2.36 -2.76 21.02
CA SER A 46 -2.28 -3.92 20.14
C SER A 46 -2.27 -3.44 18.69
N SER A 47 -1.21 -3.75 17.94
CA SER A 47 -1.18 -3.50 16.49
C SER A 47 -2.27 -4.27 15.77
N MET A 48 -2.76 -5.38 16.33
CA MET A 48 -3.90 -6.13 15.79
C MET A 48 -5.17 -5.27 15.79
N ASP A 49 -5.45 -4.59 16.90
CA ASP A 49 -6.68 -3.81 17.10
C ASP A 49 -6.74 -2.56 16.21
N ILE A 50 -5.58 -2.11 15.70
CA ILE A 50 -5.49 -0.99 14.75
C ILE A 50 -5.44 -1.51 13.30
N CYS A 51 -4.58 -2.49 13.01
CA CYS A 51 -4.28 -2.90 11.64
C CYS A 51 -5.36 -3.79 11.01
N TYR A 52 -6.02 -4.67 11.78
CA TYR A 52 -7.06 -5.54 11.22
C TYR A 52 -8.29 -4.77 10.75
N PRO A 53 -8.91 -3.91 11.59
CA PRO A 53 -10.10 -3.17 11.14
C PRO A 53 -9.78 -2.23 9.98
N LEU A 54 -8.57 -1.65 9.96
CA LEU A 54 -8.12 -0.83 8.82
C LEU A 54 -7.98 -1.65 7.54
N ALA A 55 -7.43 -2.87 7.62
CA ALA A 55 -7.33 -3.76 6.47
C ALA A 55 -8.71 -4.17 5.95
N ASP A 56 -9.68 -4.42 6.85
CA ASP A 56 -11.05 -4.77 6.47
C ASP A 56 -11.78 -3.60 5.78
N LEU A 57 -11.47 -2.35 6.15
CA LEU A 57 -11.96 -1.17 5.44
C LEU A 57 -11.34 -1.06 4.03
N LEU A 58 -10.05 -1.37 3.89
CA LEU A 58 -9.37 -1.38 2.59
C LEU A 58 -9.83 -2.53 1.69
N GLU A 59 -10.22 -3.66 2.27
CA GLU A 59 -10.75 -4.83 1.56
C GLU A 59 -12.07 -4.56 0.85
N ARG A 60 -12.83 -3.56 1.32
CA ARG A 60 -14.08 -3.12 0.67
C ARG A 60 -13.87 -2.34 -0.64
N GLU A 61 -12.63 -2.30 -1.14
CA GLU A 61 -12.18 -1.65 -2.36
C GLU A 61 -12.68 -0.20 -2.52
N PRO A 62 -11.88 0.80 -2.11
CA PRO A 62 -12.31 2.18 -2.17
C PRO A 62 -12.60 2.74 -3.59
N GLY A 63 -12.28 2.01 -4.66
CA GLY A 63 -12.59 2.37 -6.04
C GLY A 63 -11.82 3.58 -6.59
N SER A 64 -11.16 4.37 -5.75
CA SER A 64 -10.34 5.52 -6.14
C SER A 64 -9.27 5.85 -5.10
N LEU A 65 -8.23 6.57 -5.51
CA LEU A 65 -7.18 7.05 -4.61
C LEU A 65 -7.75 7.97 -3.52
N GLY A 66 -8.63 8.91 -3.89
CA GLY A 66 -9.24 9.86 -2.96
C GLY A 66 -10.00 9.14 -1.84
N HIS A 67 -10.89 8.23 -2.21
CA HIS A 67 -11.68 7.48 -1.23
C HIS A 67 -10.81 6.57 -0.34
N CYS A 68 -9.74 5.99 -0.90
CA CYS A 68 -8.79 5.21 -0.12
C CYS A 68 -8.07 6.05 0.94
N LEU A 69 -7.63 7.26 0.56
CA LEU A 69 -6.97 8.18 1.49
C LEU A 69 -7.94 8.71 2.56
N ASP A 70 -9.20 8.91 2.22
CA ASP A 70 -10.25 9.31 3.17
C ASP A 70 -10.47 8.21 4.22
N ILE A 71 -10.55 6.94 3.83
CA ILE A 71 -10.58 5.80 4.77
C ILE A 71 -9.41 5.87 5.76
N CYS A 72 -8.19 6.08 5.26
CA CYS A 72 -7.00 6.16 6.12
C CYS A 72 -7.07 7.34 7.11
N ARG A 73 -7.62 8.48 6.70
CA ARG A 73 -7.77 9.67 7.55
C ARG A 73 -8.88 9.52 8.56
N ASP A 74 -10.05 9.08 8.15
CA ASP A 74 -11.23 8.93 9.00
C ASP A 74 -10.99 7.88 10.08
N TYR A 75 -10.37 6.76 9.71
CA TYR A 75 -9.98 5.74 10.67
C TYR A 75 -8.99 6.28 11.71
N ALA A 76 -7.94 6.99 11.29
CA ALA A 76 -7.00 7.62 12.20
C ALA A 76 -7.65 8.68 13.10
N ALA A 77 -8.55 9.51 12.56
CA ALA A 77 -9.28 10.52 13.32
C ALA A 77 -10.17 9.89 14.39
N SER A 78 -10.84 8.77 14.08
CA SER A 78 -11.70 8.03 15.03
C SER A 78 -10.93 7.48 16.23
N LEU A 79 -9.66 7.11 16.03
CA LEU A 79 -8.80 6.55 17.07
C LEU A 79 -7.89 7.60 17.74
N ALA A 80 -7.83 8.83 17.23
CA ALA A 80 -6.90 9.85 17.70
C ALA A 80 -7.06 10.14 19.21
N GLN A 81 -8.29 10.34 19.70
CA GLN A 81 -8.52 10.60 21.13
C GLN A 81 -8.12 9.41 22.02
N ALA A 82 -8.57 8.21 21.67
CA ALA A 82 -8.27 7.00 22.44
C ALA A 82 -6.76 6.65 22.41
N SER A 83 -6.10 6.92 21.28
CA SER A 83 -4.67 6.62 21.09
C SER A 83 -3.76 7.59 21.86
N VAL A 84 -4.13 8.86 22.00
CA VAL A 84 -3.36 9.83 22.80
C VAL A 84 -3.43 9.45 24.29
N MET A 85 -4.61 9.08 24.79
CA MET A 85 -4.78 8.67 26.18
C MET A 85 -4.01 7.39 26.53
N ASN A 86 -3.91 6.47 25.56
CA ASN A 86 -3.24 5.18 25.74
C ASN A 86 -1.78 5.13 25.23
N ARG A 87 -1.20 6.28 24.85
CA ARG A 87 0.15 6.38 24.25
C ARG A 87 0.35 5.58 22.94
N CYS A 88 -0.73 5.29 22.23
CA CYS A 88 -0.76 4.58 20.95
C CYS A 88 -0.56 5.49 19.73
N ALA A 89 -0.38 6.80 19.91
CA ALA A 89 -0.29 7.77 18.81
C ALA A 89 0.79 7.42 17.77
N SER A 90 1.95 6.88 18.22
CA SER A 90 3.01 6.43 17.31
C SER A 90 2.55 5.26 16.42
N MET A 91 1.89 4.25 17.01
CA MET A 91 1.35 3.10 16.28
C MET A 91 0.24 3.52 15.31
N LEU A 92 -0.62 4.46 15.72
CA LEU A 92 -1.68 4.97 14.87
C LEU A 92 -1.14 5.73 13.65
N ASN A 93 -0.16 6.61 13.86
CA ASN A 93 0.51 7.32 12.76
C ASN A 93 1.21 6.34 11.81
N MET A 94 1.81 5.29 12.36
CA MET A 94 2.50 4.27 11.61
C MET A 94 1.51 3.47 10.72
N ALA A 95 0.39 3.01 11.29
CA ALA A 95 -0.67 2.33 10.56
C ALA A 95 -1.26 3.22 9.46
N GLN A 96 -1.51 4.50 9.76
CA GLN A 96 -1.96 5.48 8.78
C GLN A 96 -0.97 5.65 7.63
N ASN A 97 0.33 5.72 7.90
CA ASN A 97 1.35 5.83 6.86
C ASN A 97 1.39 4.61 5.94
N GLN A 98 1.25 3.39 6.47
CA GLN A 98 1.15 2.19 5.63
C GLN A 98 -0.12 2.19 4.79
N CYS A 99 -1.23 2.68 5.35
CA CYS A 99 -2.50 2.78 4.63
C CYS A 99 -2.37 3.75 3.44
N ILE A 100 -1.79 4.92 3.65
CA ILE A 100 -1.53 5.90 2.58
C ILE A 100 -0.62 5.30 1.51
N LYS A 101 0.42 4.57 1.92
CA LYS A 101 1.34 3.89 0.99
C LYS A 101 0.60 2.83 0.16
N TYR A 102 -0.23 2.01 0.79
CA TYR A 102 -1.09 1.04 0.10
C TYR A 102 -2.00 1.74 -0.92
N CYS A 103 -2.65 2.83 -0.53
CA CYS A 103 -3.53 3.58 -1.42
C CYS A 103 -2.80 4.13 -2.65
N ARG A 104 -1.62 4.74 -2.47
CA ARG A 104 -0.84 5.27 -3.59
C ARG A 104 -0.37 4.15 -4.52
N ILE A 105 0.17 3.06 -3.96
CA ILE A 105 0.64 1.93 -4.75
C ILE A 105 -0.48 1.32 -5.61
N ASN A 106 -1.70 1.20 -5.07
CA ASN A 106 -2.79 0.54 -5.79
C ASN A 106 -3.59 1.50 -6.69
N TYR A 107 -3.76 2.77 -6.31
CA TYR A 107 -4.71 3.68 -6.95
C TYR A 107 -4.10 4.95 -7.60
N GLU A 108 -2.80 5.24 -7.42
CA GLU A 108 -2.14 6.36 -8.13
C GLU A 108 -1.93 6.01 -9.62
N PRO A 109 -2.36 6.81 -10.60
CA PRO A 109 -2.37 6.43 -12.01
C PRO A 109 -1.00 6.06 -12.59
#